data_AF-T0YBT5-F1
#
_entry.id   AF-T0YBT5-F1
#
_cell.length_a   1.000
_cell.length_b   1.000
_cell.length_c   1.000
_cell.angle_alpha   90.00
_cell.angle_beta   90.00
_cell.angle_gamma   90.00
#
_symmetry.space_group_name_H-M   'P 1'
#
loop_
_entity.id
_entity.type
_entity.pdbx_description
1 polymer ?
#
loop_
_entity_poly.entity_id
_entity_poly.type
_entity_poly.pdbx_seq_one_letter_code
_entity_poly.pdbx_strand_id
1 'polypeptide(L)'
;GNLILTQSSNWSTPGPGYSLFESAFPQNQQGNFFNAATGTIQAAGLNFSPEEMGGLLADATHDVGRSYSFYGGIKGSVGDSRWNYDAYYARSQYNLSTNQAQPVASRIDAFFQKQFMGPQLGTTSGYAIYNPNYSKMYQNITPAEYQSWLGIDHTHSESYTQNVNLNVTNTDLFSLPAGQVGFAGVLQYGNQMWHQPANPLAAAGYFYNGSSGNGGGKRSNYAAAFEFHVPIFSMLSTDMSARFDHFHNDGGGSSGRPTYKISFAFRPLSTLLLRANYATAFRMPNMGYAFIGPGTTYYEGITDFYKCQQVDPGSSASQCENSSNPLVNYTTRGNTV
;
A
#
# COMPACT_ATOMS: atom_id res chain seq x y z
N GLY A 1 25.47 -20.63 18.47
CA GLY A 1 24.38 -19.81 17.92
C GLY A 1 24.52 -19.76 16.43
N ASN A 2 23.41 -19.77 15.69
CA ASN A 2 23.44 -19.59 14.24
C ASN A 2 23.15 -18.13 13.94
N LEU A 3 23.99 -17.53 13.09
CA LEU A 3 23.85 -16.17 12.59
C LEU A 3 23.67 -16.24 11.08
N ILE A 4 22.57 -15.70 10.57
CA ILE A 4 22.29 -15.64 9.14
C ILE A 4 21.99 -14.19 8.78
N LEU A 5 22.77 -13.67 7.84
CA LEU A 5 22.52 -12.41 7.17
C LEU A 5 22.27 -12.70 5.69
N THR A 6 21.21 -12.14 5.15
CA THR A 6 20.92 -12.23 3.72
C THR A 6 20.57 -10.85 3.19
N GLN A 7 21.14 -10.53 2.03
CA GLN A 7 20.82 -9.33 1.28
C GLN A 7 20.41 -9.73 -0.12
N SER A 8 19.33 -9.13 -0.62
CA SER A 8 18.96 -9.22 -2.04
C SER A 8 18.68 -7.84 -2.61
N SER A 9 18.93 -7.70 -3.90
CA SER A 9 18.64 -6.51 -4.70
C SER A 9 17.81 -6.93 -5.90
N ASN A 10 16.74 -6.21 -6.18
CA ASN A 10 15.92 -6.41 -7.37
C ASN A 10 15.73 -5.09 -8.11
N TRP A 11 15.69 -5.20 -9.45
CA TRP A 11 15.48 -4.10 -10.37
C TRP A 11 14.25 -4.43 -11.19
N SER A 12 13.32 -3.49 -11.32
CA SER A 12 12.17 -3.64 -12.22
C SER A 12 11.91 -2.36 -12.99
N THR A 13 11.41 -2.57 -14.21
CA THR A 13 11.04 -1.51 -15.14
C THR A 13 9.61 -1.77 -15.61
N PRO A 14 8.58 -1.46 -14.78
CA PRO A 14 7.19 -1.52 -15.23
C PRO A 14 6.98 -0.63 -16.45
N GLY A 15 5.99 -0.98 -17.28
CA GLY A 15 5.65 -0.27 -18.52
C GLY A 15 5.29 1.22 -18.33
N PRO A 16 4.91 1.91 -19.42
CA PRO A 16 4.81 3.37 -19.43
C PRO A 16 3.83 3.87 -18.38
N GLY A 17 4.21 4.94 -17.69
CA GLY A 17 3.42 5.51 -16.61
C GLY A 17 2.34 6.46 -17.11
N TYR A 18 2.64 7.30 -18.11
CA TYR A 18 1.75 8.36 -18.57
C TYR A 18 1.83 8.59 -20.08
N SER A 19 0.71 8.31 -20.76
CA SER A 19 0.58 8.46 -22.20
C SER A 19 -0.48 9.49 -22.60
N LEU A 20 -0.86 10.44 -21.74
CA LEU A 20 -1.95 11.37 -22.04
C LEU A 20 -1.62 12.82 -21.71
N PHE A 21 -2.18 13.74 -22.49
CA PHE A 21 -2.34 15.15 -22.19
C PHE A 21 -3.82 15.50 -22.22
N GLU A 22 -4.26 16.37 -21.32
CA GLU A 22 -5.59 16.97 -21.25
C GLU A 22 -5.50 18.47 -20.88
N SER A 23 -6.22 19.33 -21.59
CA SER A 23 -6.27 20.75 -21.25
C SER A 23 -6.95 20.97 -19.89
N ALA A 24 -7.83 20.04 -19.48
CA ALA A 24 -8.68 20.09 -18.30
C ALA A 24 -7.98 19.84 -16.95
N PHE A 25 -6.64 19.77 -16.89
CA PHE A 25 -5.95 19.21 -15.73
C PHE A 25 -5.36 20.25 -14.73
N PRO A 26 -5.48 20.03 -13.40
CA PRO A 26 -6.42 19.11 -12.74
C PRO A 26 -7.83 19.69 -12.84
N GLN A 27 -8.86 18.84 -13.04
CA GLN A 27 -10.27 19.17 -13.38
C GLN A 27 -11.03 20.03 -12.35
N ASN A 28 -10.48 21.17 -11.97
CA ASN A 28 -11.24 22.35 -11.63
C ASN A 28 -11.58 23.08 -12.95
N GLN A 29 -12.47 24.05 -12.94
CA GLN A 29 -12.89 24.74 -14.16
C GLN A 29 -11.75 25.44 -14.95
N GLN A 30 -10.50 25.40 -14.47
CA GLN A 30 -9.34 26.12 -15.06
C GLN A 30 -8.75 25.44 -16.29
N GLY A 31 -9.09 24.18 -16.58
CA GLY A 31 -8.58 23.51 -17.77
C GLY A 31 -9.57 23.34 -18.94
N ASN A 32 -10.85 23.61 -18.68
CA ASN A 32 -11.80 23.86 -19.76
C ASN A 32 -11.52 25.26 -20.32
N PHE A 33 -11.68 25.42 -21.63
CA PHE A 33 -11.49 26.71 -22.27
C PHE A 33 -12.67 27.10 -23.14
N PHE A 34 -12.88 28.41 -23.29
CA PHE A 34 -13.88 28.93 -24.22
C PHE A 34 -13.25 29.00 -25.62
N ASN A 35 -13.81 28.25 -26.56
CA ASN A 35 -13.37 28.29 -27.96
C ASN A 35 -14.05 29.45 -28.69
N ALA A 36 -13.27 30.47 -29.04
CA ALA A 36 -13.76 31.66 -29.74
C ALA A 36 -14.36 31.37 -31.13
N ALA A 37 -13.91 30.31 -31.82
CA ALA A 37 -14.43 29.96 -33.13
C ALA A 37 -15.78 29.24 -33.09
N THR A 38 -16.05 28.47 -32.02
CA THR A 38 -17.30 27.69 -31.90
C THR A 38 -18.29 28.29 -30.90
N GLY A 39 -17.84 29.17 -30.01
CA GLY A 39 -18.66 29.77 -28.95
C GLY A 39 -19.00 28.79 -27.82
N THR A 40 -18.24 27.69 -27.67
CA THR A 40 -18.52 26.62 -26.70
C THR A 40 -17.36 26.43 -25.73
N ILE A 41 -17.68 25.93 -24.53
CA ILE A 41 -16.67 25.47 -23.56
C ILE A 41 -16.23 24.08 -23.98
N GLN A 42 -14.91 23.87 -24.07
CA GLN A 42 -14.29 22.64 -24.57
C GLN A 42 -13.13 22.21 -23.67
N ALA A 43 -12.84 20.91 -23.71
CA ALA A 43 -11.59 20.32 -23.24
C ALA A 43 -10.93 19.60 -24.43
N ALA A 44 -9.60 19.56 -24.44
CA ALA A 44 -8.83 18.82 -25.43
C ALA A 44 -8.01 17.74 -24.74
N GLY A 45 -7.91 16.56 -25.33
CA GLY A 45 -7.05 15.49 -24.82
C GLY A 45 -6.42 14.68 -25.94
N LEU A 46 -5.19 14.24 -25.74
CA LEU A 46 -4.40 13.47 -26.69
C LEU A 46 -3.72 12.30 -25.97
N ASN A 47 -3.74 11.12 -26.59
CA ASN A 47 -2.92 9.99 -26.16
C ASN A 47 -1.68 9.87 -27.06
N PHE A 48 -0.53 9.62 -26.45
CA PHE A 48 0.75 9.42 -27.13
C PHE A 48 0.92 7.95 -27.51
N SER A 49 1.33 7.72 -28.75
CA SER A 49 1.75 6.40 -29.20
C SER A 49 3.15 6.05 -28.66
N PRO A 50 3.48 4.76 -28.50
CA PRO A 50 4.82 4.35 -28.11
C PRO A 50 5.93 4.94 -28.99
N GLU A 51 5.67 5.12 -30.29
CA GLU A 51 6.61 5.70 -31.25
C GLU A 51 6.92 7.17 -30.93
N GLU A 52 5.92 7.95 -30.55
CA GLU A 52 6.07 9.37 -30.15
C GLU A 52 6.79 9.50 -28.81
N MET A 53 6.64 8.53 -27.92
CA MET A 53 7.31 8.52 -26.61
C MET A 53 8.80 8.17 -26.71
N GLY A 54 9.22 7.49 -27.78
CA GLY A 54 10.56 6.92 -27.94
C GLY A 54 10.66 5.43 -27.57
N GLY A 55 9.52 4.74 -27.53
CA GLY A 55 9.38 3.32 -27.23
C GLY A 55 8.60 3.05 -25.95
N LEU A 56 8.23 1.78 -25.73
CA LEU A 56 7.41 1.34 -24.57
C LEU A 56 8.07 1.55 -23.20
N LEU A 57 9.37 1.84 -23.14
CA LEU A 57 10.13 2.00 -21.89
C LEU A 57 10.62 3.44 -21.68
N ALA A 58 10.22 4.38 -22.54
CA ALA A 58 10.79 5.71 -22.58
C ALA A 58 10.46 6.58 -21.35
N ASP A 59 9.34 6.30 -20.69
CA ASP A 59 8.90 6.92 -19.43
C ASP A 59 8.75 5.88 -18.30
N ALA A 60 9.37 4.70 -18.46
CA ALA A 60 9.19 3.61 -17.52
C ALA A 60 9.64 3.96 -16.10
N THR A 61 8.90 3.44 -15.13
CA THR A 61 9.30 3.50 -13.72
C THR A 61 10.54 2.63 -13.51
N HIS A 62 11.48 3.08 -12.70
CA HIS A 62 12.68 2.34 -12.34
C HIS A 62 12.71 2.12 -10.84
N ASP A 63 12.51 0.88 -10.44
CA ASP A 63 12.49 0.48 -9.03
C ASP A 63 13.77 -0.23 -8.65
N VAL A 64 14.32 0.15 -7.50
CA VAL A 64 15.43 -0.52 -6.84
C VAL A 64 14.98 -0.94 -5.45
N GLY A 65 14.72 -2.23 -5.31
CA GLY A 65 14.37 -2.85 -4.04
C GLY A 65 15.58 -3.48 -3.37
N ARG A 66 15.73 -3.28 -2.06
CA ARG A 66 16.77 -3.91 -1.24
C ARG A 66 16.15 -4.58 -0.03
N SER A 67 16.35 -5.89 0.08
CA SER A 67 15.87 -6.67 1.23
C SER A 67 17.05 -7.04 2.13
N TYR A 68 16.88 -6.89 3.43
CA TYR A 68 17.84 -7.29 4.46
C TYR A 68 17.14 -8.19 5.47
N SER A 69 17.69 -9.39 5.66
CA SER A 69 17.20 -10.35 6.64
C SER A 69 18.29 -10.72 7.61
N PHE A 70 18.01 -10.61 8.90
CA PHE A 70 18.91 -10.95 9.99
C PHE A 70 18.23 -11.93 10.93
N TYR A 71 18.91 -13.03 11.22
CA TYR A 71 18.49 -14.01 12.21
C TYR A 71 19.68 -14.37 13.10
N GLY A 72 19.52 -14.25 14.40
CA GLY A 72 20.55 -14.58 15.38
C GLY A 72 19.95 -15.14 16.65
N GLY A 73 20.44 -16.28 17.12
CA GLY A 73 19.87 -16.93 18.29
C GLY A 73 20.72 -18.04 18.91
N ILE A 74 20.20 -18.54 20.02
CA ILE A 74 20.75 -19.65 20.79
C ILE A 74 19.67 -20.70 21.02
N LYS A 75 20.07 -21.96 20.95
CA LYS A 75 19.20 -23.09 21.29
C LYS A 75 19.97 -24.09 22.14
N GLY A 76 19.26 -24.83 22.95
CA GLY A 76 19.87 -25.83 23.82
C GLY A 76 18.83 -26.52 24.71
N SER A 77 19.34 -27.26 25.68
CA SER A 77 18.53 -27.92 26.71
C SER A 77 18.75 -27.23 28.05
N VAL A 78 17.74 -27.25 28.92
CA VAL A 78 17.81 -26.65 30.26
C VAL A 78 18.46 -27.67 31.21
N GLY A 79 19.77 -27.53 31.45
CA GLY A 79 20.53 -28.49 32.27
C GLY A 79 20.38 -29.92 31.76
N ASP A 80 20.19 -30.86 32.68
CA ASP A 80 19.93 -32.28 32.38
C ASP A 80 18.44 -32.61 32.17
N SER A 81 17.58 -31.59 32.05
CA SER A 81 16.15 -31.79 31.85
C SER A 81 15.80 -32.09 30.39
N ARG A 82 14.55 -32.53 30.15
CA ARG A 82 13.99 -32.74 28.81
C ARG A 82 13.46 -31.46 28.14
N TRP A 83 13.65 -30.32 28.80
CA TRP A 83 13.22 -29.04 28.27
C TRP A 83 14.26 -28.50 27.29
N ASN A 84 13.81 -28.27 26.06
CA ASN A 84 14.61 -27.59 25.04
C ASN A 84 14.11 -26.17 24.87
N TYR A 85 15.03 -25.24 24.61
CA TYR A 85 14.72 -23.86 24.31
C TYR A 85 15.36 -23.42 22.99
N ASP A 86 14.73 -22.44 22.34
CA ASP A 86 15.27 -21.69 21.21
C ASP A 86 14.91 -20.21 21.40
N ALA A 87 15.92 -19.38 21.63
CA ALA A 87 15.77 -17.95 21.81
C ALA A 87 16.48 -17.23 20.67
N TYR A 88 15.74 -16.44 19.89
CA TYR A 88 16.30 -15.77 18.72
C TYR A 88 15.67 -14.41 18.44
N TYR A 89 16.48 -13.54 17.86
CA TYR A 89 16.05 -12.30 17.25
C TYR A 89 16.00 -12.48 15.73
N ALA A 90 14.91 -11.99 15.14
CA ALA A 90 14.68 -12.00 13.71
C ALA A 90 14.28 -10.58 13.26
N ARG A 91 14.92 -10.06 12.21
CA ARG A 91 14.55 -8.81 11.55
C ARG A 91 14.51 -9.00 10.05
N SER A 92 13.45 -8.52 9.43
CA SER A 92 13.31 -8.39 7.98
C SER A 92 13.05 -6.92 7.66
N GLN A 93 13.80 -6.37 6.72
CA GLN A 93 13.70 -4.98 6.27
C GLN A 93 13.67 -4.92 4.74
N TYR A 94 12.87 -4.02 4.20
CA TYR A 94 12.77 -3.73 2.78
C TYR A 94 12.82 -2.23 2.54
N ASN A 95 13.73 -1.81 1.66
CA ASN A 95 13.86 -0.43 1.20
C ASN A 95 13.55 -0.42 -0.30
N LEU A 96 12.67 0.48 -0.73
CA LEU A 96 12.31 0.71 -2.12
C LEU A 96 12.68 2.13 -2.50
N SER A 97 13.40 2.28 -3.62
CA SER A 97 13.60 3.56 -4.28
C SER A 97 13.02 3.47 -5.67
N THR A 98 12.17 4.43 -6.01
CA THR A 98 11.46 4.47 -7.29
C THR A 98 11.77 5.78 -7.99
N ASN A 99 12.16 5.69 -9.25
CA ASN A 99 12.30 6.83 -10.17
C ASN A 99 11.27 6.67 -11.28
N GLN A 100 10.28 7.55 -11.31
CA GLN A 100 9.28 7.56 -12.36
C GLN A 100 9.49 8.78 -13.25
N ALA A 101 9.57 8.59 -14.56
CA ALA A 101 9.49 9.71 -15.48
C ALA A 101 8.02 10.16 -15.57
N GLN A 102 7.79 11.44 -15.32
CA GLN A 102 6.46 12.04 -15.25
C GLN A 102 6.47 13.37 -16.01
N PRO A 103 5.42 13.70 -16.79
CA PRO A 103 5.33 15.03 -17.36
C PRO A 103 5.30 16.09 -16.26
N VAL A 104 6.09 17.15 -16.42
CA VAL A 104 6.01 18.35 -15.58
C VAL A 104 4.86 19.20 -16.10
N ALA A 105 3.89 19.52 -15.25
CA ALA A 105 2.63 20.12 -15.67
C ALA A 105 2.84 21.40 -16.48
N SER A 106 3.63 22.33 -15.96
CA SER A 106 3.92 23.59 -16.64
C SER A 106 4.64 23.44 -17.99
N ARG A 107 5.41 22.36 -18.20
CA ARG A 107 6.15 22.14 -19.45
C ARG A 107 5.26 21.57 -20.54
N ILE A 108 4.45 20.56 -20.20
CA ILE A 108 3.53 19.94 -21.14
C ILE A 108 2.40 20.93 -21.52
N ASP A 109 1.89 21.70 -20.56
CA ASP A 109 0.88 22.73 -20.81
C ASP A 109 1.43 23.83 -21.73
N ALA A 110 2.66 24.32 -21.48
CA ALA A 110 3.29 25.32 -22.34
C ALA A 110 3.52 24.81 -23.78
N PHE A 111 3.84 23.52 -23.94
CA PHE A 111 4.00 22.90 -25.25
C PHE A 111 2.67 22.90 -26.03
N PHE A 112 1.59 22.40 -25.43
CA PHE A 112 0.28 22.34 -26.08
C PHE A 112 -0.42 23.68 -26.19
N GLN A 113 -0.14 24.62 -25.29
CA GLN A 113 -0.58 26.00 -25.46
C GLN A 113 0.02 26.61 -26.72
N LYS A 114 1.32 26.38 -26.98
CA LYS A 114 2.00 26.90 -28.17
C LYS A 114 1.59 26.17 -29.45
N GLN A 115 1.46 24.85 -29.41
CA GLN A 115 1.15 24.04 -30.59
C GLN A 115 -0.32 24.13 -31.00
N PHE A 116 -1.23 23.98 -30.04
CA PHE A 116 -2.65 23.77 -30.28
C PHE A 116 -3.51 24.97 -29.87
N MET A 117 -3.39 25.46 -28.63
CA MET A 117 -4.35 26.45 -28.10
C MET A 117 -4.15 27.86 -28.66
N GLY A 118 -2.90 28.27 -28.87
CA GLY A 118 -2.53 29.64 -29.23
C GLY A 118 -2.50 30.59 -28.03
N PRO A 119 -2.37 31.91 -28.27
CA PRO A 119 -2.39 32.91 -27.21
C PRO A 119 -3.78 32.98 -26.55
N GLN A 120 -3.80 33.23 -25.25
CA GLN A 120 -5.04 33.53 -24.54
C GLN A 120 -5.60 34.87 -25.04
N LEU A 121 -6.85 34.87 -25.50
CA LEU A 121 -7.53 36.04 -26.08
C LEU A 121 -8.32 36.85 -25.04
N GLY A 122 -8.49 36.30 -23.84
CA GLY A 122 -9.22 36.92 -22.75
C GLY A 122 -9.76 35.88 -21.77
N THR A 123 -10.77 36.28 -21.00
CA THR A 123 -11.47 35.39 -20.06
C THR A 123 -12.97 35.68 -20.12
N THR A 124 -13.81 34.65 -20.11
CA THR A 124 -15.28 34.77 -20.05
C THR A 124 -15.85 33.78 -19.04
N SER A 125 -16.71 34.23 -18.13
CA SER A 125 -17.34 33.37 -17.10
C SER A 125 -16.37 32.45 -16.34
N GLY A 126 -15.13 32.92 -16.10
CA GLY A 126 -14.09 32.14 -15.41
C GLY A 126 -13.22 31.27 -16.33
N TYR A 127 -13.52 31.16 -17.62
CA TYR A 127 -12.78 30.37 -18.59
C TYR A 127 -11.84 31.23 -19.43
N ALA A 128 -10.59 30.78 -19.58
CA ALA A 128 -9.66 31.38 -20.54
C ALA A 128 -10.18 31.17 -21.98
N ILE A 129 -10.11 32.23 -22.79
CA ILE A 129 -10.58 32.22 -24.18
C ILE A 129 -9.39 31.88 -25.07
N TYR A 130 -9.55 30.88 -25.94
CA TYR A 130 -8.57 30.52 -26.97
C TYR A 130 -9.26 30.32 -28.31
N ASN A 131 -8.46 30.32 -29.38
CA ASN A 131 -8.91 29.91 -30.71
C ASN A 131 -8.04 28.73 -31.18
N PRO A 132 -8.31 27.52 -30.66
CA PRO A 132 -7.43 26.38 -30.88
C PRO A 132 -7.38 25.95 -32.35
N ASN A 133 -6.20 25.52 -32.78
CA ASN A 133 -6.01 24.94 -34.09
C ASN A 133 -6.02 23.40 -34.00
N TYR A 134 -7.19 22.80 -34.24
CA TYR A 134 -7.36 21.34 -34.19
C TYR A 134 -6.49 20.56 -35.18
N SER A 135 -6.08 21.17 -36.30
CA SER A 135 -5.12 20.53 -37.22
C SER A 135 -3.72 20.37 -36.62
N LYS A 136 -3.39 21.21 -35.62
CA LYS A 136 -2.13 21.14 -34.85
C LYS A 136 -2.18 20.18 -33.67
N MET A 137 -3.37 19.84 -33.19
CA MET A 137 -3.55 18.89 -32.09
C MET A 137 -3.04 17.49 -32.45
N TYR A 138 -3.31 17.06 -33.69
CA TYR A 138 -2.92 15.75 -34.23
C TYR A 138 -1.60 15.78 -35.00
N GLN A 139 -0.79 16.83 -34.84
CA GLN A 139 0.56 16.81 -35.39
C GLN A 139 1.41 15.87 -34.54
N ASN A 140 2.10 14.94 -35.20
CA ASN A 140 2.99 13.98 -34.56
C ASN A 140 4.01 14.71 -33.67
N ILE A 141 4.21 14.15 -32.49
CA ILE A 141 5.23 14.60 -31.55
C ILE A 141 6.47 13.73 -31.73
N THR A 142 7.65 14.34 -31.74
CA THR A 142 8.91 13.60 -31.77
C THR A 142 9.26 13.06 -30.38
N PRO A 143 10.02 11.95 -30.27
CA PRO A 143 10.55 11.47 -29.00
C PRO A 143 11.30 12.54 -28.20
N ALA A 144 12.05 13.42 -28.88
CA ALA A 144 12.77 14.50 -28.22
C ALA A 144 11.84 15.56 -27.62
N GLU A 145 10.74 15.89 -28.29
CA GLU A 145 9.70 16.77 -27.76
C GLU A 145 9.02 16.11 -26.56
N TYR A 146 8.63 14.83 -26.67
CA TYR A 146 8.02 14.10 -25.55
C TYR A 146 8.90 14.11 -24.31
N GLN A 147 10.19 13.79 -24.47
CA GLN A 147 11.16 13.78 -23.38
C GLN A 147 11.43 15.18 -22.79
N SER A 148 11.17 16.26 -23.53
CA SER A 148 11.47 17.64 -23.08
C SER A 148 10.60 18.12 -21.91
N TRP A 149 9.38 17.59 -21.77
CA TRP A 149 8.51 17.94 -20.66
C TRP A 149 8.59 16.99 -19.48
N LEU A 150 9.32 15.88 -19.58
CA LEU A 150 9.46 14.94 -18.47
C LEU A 150 10.36 15.49 -17.35
N GLY A 151 10.03 15.08 -16.13
CA GLY A 151 10.86 15.18 -14.93
C GLY A 151 10.86 13.85 -14.19
N ILE A 152 11.74 13.70 -13.22
CA ILE A 152 11.84 12.47 -12.42
C ILE A 152 11.15 12.66 -11.07
N ASP A 153 10.07 11.93 -10.85
CA ASP A 153 9.47 11.73 -9.54
C ASP A 153 10.26 10.66 -8.79
N HIS A 154 11.00 11.09 -7.77
CA HIS A 154 11.76 10.20 -6.90
C HIS A 154 10.98 9.95 -5.61
N THR A 155 10.71 8.67 -5.32
CA THR A 155 10.14 8.24 -4.04
C THR A 155 11.04 7.23 -3.36
N HIS A 156 10.99 7.24 -2.03
CA HIS A 156 11.68 6.28 -1.19
C HIS A 156 10.71 5.74 -0.15
N SER A 157 10.77 4.44 0.13
CA SER A 157 9.95 3.79 1.15
C SER A 157 10.77 2.77 1.92
N GLU A 158 10.48 2.65 3.21
CA GLU A 158 11.10 1.69 4.12
C GLU A 158 10.02 0.91 4.86
N SER A 159 10.26 -0.38 5.07
CA SER A 159 9.48 -1.18 6.00
C SER A 159 10.37 -2.18 6.72
N TYR A 160 10.02 -2.51 7.96
CA TYR A 160 10.64 -3.62 8.66
C TYR A 160 9.68 -4.31 9.61
N THR A 161 10.00 -5.56 9.92
CA THR A 161 9.42 -6.32 11.03
C THR A 161 10.55 -6.95 11.81
N GLN A 162 10.50 -6.86 13.13
CA GLN A 162 11.50 -7.47 14.01
C GLN A 162 10.85 -8.05 15.26
N ASN A 163 11.33 -9.20 15.68
CA ASN A 163 10.83 -9.90 16.86
C ASN A 163 11.98 -10.60 17.59
N VAL A 164 11.93 -10.56 18.92
CA VAL A 164 12.58 -11.51 19.80
C VAL A 164 11.57 -12.62 20.10
N ASN A 165 12.03 -13.86 20.01
CA ASN A 165 11.22 -15.04 20.25
C ASN A 165 11.93 -15.93 21.26
N LEU A 166 11.14 -16.55 22.14
CA LEU A 166 11.57 -17.62 23.02
C LEU A 166 10.60 -18.78 22.85
N ASN A 167 11.09 -19.88 22.32
CA ASN A 167 10.39 -21.14 22.21
C ASN A 167 10.90 -22.08 23.28
N VAL A 168 9.99 -22.84 23.88
CA VAL A 168 10.31 -23.85 24.88
C VAL A 168 9.51 -25.10 24.54
N THR A 169 10.13 -26.28 24.59
CA THR A 169 9.48 -27.55 24.21
C THR A 169 9.84 -28.67 25.18
N ASN A 170 8.91 -29.59 25.38
CA ASN A 170 9.12 -30.86 26.07
C ASN A 170 8.22 -31.93 25.45
N THR A 171 8.80 -32.96 24.83
CA THR A 171 8.02 -34.03 24.17
C THR A 171 7.51 -35.10 25.13
N ASP A 172 7.97 -35.08 26.38
CA ASP A 172 7.57 -36.01 27.45
C ASP A 172 7.26 -35.23 28.74
N LEU A 173 6.22 -34.39 28.68
CA LEU A 173 5.81 -33.60 29.84
C LEU A 173 5.27 -34.51 30.95
N PHE A 174 4.45 -35.50 30.57
CA PHE A 174 4.01 -36.61 31.42
C PHE A 174 3.48 -37.75 30.54
N SER A 175 3.33 -38.94 31.13
CA SER A 175 2.89 -40.14 30.41
C SER A 175 1.40 -40.43 30.58
N LEU A 176 0.75 -40.82 29.49
CA LEU A 176 -0.57 -41.44 29.45
C LEU A 176 -0.43 -42.89 28.96
N PRO A 177 -1.42 -43.77 29.20
CA PRO A 177 -1.37 -45.16 28.72
C PRO A 177 -1.17 -45.29 27.20
N ALA A 178 -1.62 -44.30 26.43
CA ALA A 178 -1.52 -44.29 24.98
C ALA A 178 -0.24 -43.61 24.43
N GLY A 179 0.59 -43.02 25.30
CA GLY A 179 1.82 -42.34 24.90
C GLY A 179 2.15 -41.12 25.77
N GLN A 180 3.21 -40.41 25.40
CA GLN A 180 3.67 -39.22 26.11
C GLN A 180 2.91 -37.98 25.67
N VAL A 181 2.60 -37.10 26.62
CA VAL A 181 2.04 -35.78 26.35
C VAL A 181 3.17 -34.82 26.05
N GLY A 182 3.12 -34.21 24.87
CA GLY A 182 4.05 -33.16 24.46
C GLY A 182 3.54 -31.77 24.80
N PHE A 183 4.46 -30.85 25.01
CA PHE A 183 4.19 -29.43 25.22
C PHE A 183 5.16 -28.56 24.42
N ALA A 184 4.63 -27.46 23.90
CA ALA A 184 5.41 -26.37 23.34
C ALA A 184 4.86 -25.03 23.83
N GLY A 185 5.73 -24.07 24.12
CA GLY A 185 5.40 -22.71 24.52
C GLY A 185 6.21 -21.71 23.70
N VAL A 186 5.61 -20.56 23.40
CA VAL A 186 6.22 -19.47 22.64
C VAL A 186 5.92 -18.14 23.32
N LEU A 187 6.95 -17.33 23.54
CA LEU A 187 6.83 -15.91 23.82
C LEU A 187 7.43 -15.13 22.65
N GLN A 188 6.75 -14.07 22.22
CA GLN A 188 7.21 -13.18 21.16
C GLN A 188 7.00 -11.73 21.58
N TYR A 189 8.00 -10.90 21.32
CA TYR A 189 7.92 -9.44 21.48
C TYR A 189 8.62 -8.77 20.31
N GLY A 190 8.03 -7.74 19.75
CA GLY A 190 8.58 -7.10 18.58
C GLY A 190 7.87 -5.83 18.16
N ASN A 191 8.26 -5.35 17.00
CA ASN A 191 7.57 -4.27 16.33
C ASN A 191 7.79 -4.32 14.82
N GLN A 192 6.92 -3.60 14.12
CA GLN A 192 6.99 -3.38 12.69
C GLN A 192 6.81 -1.91 12.38
N MET A 193 7.40 -1.47 11.27
CA MET A 193 7.35 -0.10 10.80
C MET A 193 7.11 -0.09 9.30
N TRP A 194 6.38 0.92 8.85
CA TRP A 194 6.31 1.31 7.45
C TRP A 194 6.47 2.83 7.36
N HIS A 195 7.21 3.31 6.38
CA HIS A 195 7.42 4.72 6.14
C HIS A 195 7.53 4.98 4.64
N GLN A 196 6.67 5.87 4.16
CA GLN A 196 6.61 6.34 2.79
C GLN A 196 6.37 7.86 2.83
N PRO A 197 7.43 8.68 2.80
CA PRO A 197 7.30 10.13 2.70
C PRO A 197 6.64 10.54 1.39
N ALA A 198 5.87 11.62 1.44
CA ALA A 198 5.36 12.30 0.25
C ALA A 198 6.52 12.89 -0.56
N ASN A 199 6.50 12.79 -1.90
CA ASN A 199 7.33 13.67 -2.72
C ASN A 199 6.74 15.10 -2.64
N PRO A 200 7.48 16.11 -2.17
CA PRO A 200 6.98 17.48 -2.05
C PRO A 200 6.62 18.13 -3.38
N LEU A 201 7.32 17.79 -4.47
CA LEU A 201 7.01 18.32 -5.81
C LEU A 201 5.69 17.73 -6.32
N ALA A 202 5.51 16.42 -6.20
CA ALA A 202 4.25 15.77 -6.55
C ALA A 202 3.09 16.32 -5.69
N ALA A 203 3.29 16.47 -4.39
CA ALA A 203 2.29 17.04 -3.48
C ALA A 203 1.93 18.51 -3.80
N ALA A 204 2.86 19.25 -4.41
CA ALA A 204 2.64 20.62 -4.87
C ALA A 204 2.05 20.71 -6.29
N GLY A 205 1.72 19.59 -6.94
CA GLY A 205 1.17 19.56 -8.30
C GLY A 205 2.20 19.88 -9.39
N TYR A 206 3.51 19.71 -9.10
CA TYR A 206 4.57 19.94 -10.09
C TYR A 206 4.50 18.95 -11.26
N PHE A 207 4.17 17.69 -10.95
CA PHE A 207 3.98 16.66 -11.96
C PHE A 207 2.52 16.65 -12.41
N TYR A 208 2.35 16.47 -13.72
CA TYR A 208 1.07 16.33 -14.37
C TYR A 208 0.38 15.07 -13.86
N ASN A 209 -0.83 15.21 -13.31
CA ASN A 209 -1.51 14.15 -12.57
C ASN A 209 -0.70 13.52 -11.42
N GLY A 210 0.25 14.28 -10.88
CA GLY A 210 1.04 13.85 -9.72
C GLY A 210 0.17 13.74 -8.47
N SER A 211 -0.13 12.52 -8.05
CA SER A 211 -0.62 12.24 -6.70
C SER A 211 0.55 11.79 -5.82
N SER A 212 0.71 12.40 -4.65
CA SER A 212 1.74 11.98 -3.70
C SER A 212 1.11 11.06 -2.66
N GLY A 213 1.30 9.76 -2.83
CA GLY A 213 0.93 8.77 -1.81
C GLY A 213 1.93 8.85 -0.66
N ASN A 214 1.44 9.08 0.56
CA ASN A 214 2.26 9.08 1.76
C ASN A 214 1.65 8.21 2.85
N GLY A 215 2.48 7.85 3.82
CA GLY A 215 2.03 7.10 4.97
C GLY A 215 3.19 6.66 5.82
N GLY A 216 2.87 6.25 7.03
CA GLY A 216 3.86 5.61 7.86
C GLY A 216 3.50 5.61 9.32
N GLY A 217 4.01 4.60 9.99
CA GLY A 217 3.80 4.40 11.40
C GLY A 217 4.49 3.16 11.88
N LYS A 218 4.42 2.99 13.19
CA LYS A 218 5.06 1.89 13.90
C LYS A 218 4.03 1.19 14.76
N ARG A 219 4.14 -0.13 14.81
CA ARG A 219 3.27 -0.98 15.62
C ARG A 219 4.13 -1.92 16.44
N SER A 220 3.93 -1.90 17.76
CA SER A 220 4.50 -2.89 18.66
C SER A 220 3.56 -4.08 18.82
N ASN A 221 4.13 -5.25 19.03
CA ASN A 221 3.40 -6.49 19.24
C ASN A 221 4.03 -7.34 20.32
N TYR A 222 3.19 -8.04 21.07
CA TYR A 222 3.63 -9.14 21.91
C TYR A 222 2.62 -10.27 21.87
N ALA A 223 3.12 -11.48 22.06
CA ALA A 223 2.30 -12.66 22.06
C ALA A 223 2.84 -13.74 22.98
N ALA A 224 1.92 -14.54 23.52
CA ALA A 224 2.22 -15.73 24.28
C ALA A 224 1.34 -16.86 23.76
N ALA A 225 1.92 -18.02 23.50
CA ALA A 225 1.21 -19.19 23.03
C ALA A 225 1.70 -20.45 23.72
N PHE A 226 0.84 -21.45 23.80
CA PHE A 226 1.22 -22.80 24.16
C PHE A 226 0.38 -23.82 23.40
N GLU A 227 0.94 -25.02 23.24
CA GLU A 227 0.30 -26.17 22.63
C GLU A 227 0.62 -27.44 23.41
N PHE A 228 -0.37 -28.33 23.47
CA PHE A 228 -0.24 -29.69 23.97
C PHE A 228 -0.57 -30.69 22.87
N HIS A 229 0.25 -31.72 22.75
CA HIS A 229 -0.07 -32.93 22.00
C HIS A 229 -0.44 -34.04 22.99
N VAL A 230 -1.66 -34.57 22.90
CA VAL A 230 -2.19 -35.54 23.85
C VAL A 230 -2.62 -36.82 23.12
N PRO A 231 -1.91 -37.95 23.28
CA PRO A 231 -2.36 -39.25 22.82
C PRO A 231 -3.44 -39.77 23.77
N ILE A 232 -4.71 -39.76 23.35
CA ILE A 232 -5.85 -40.23 24.16
C ILE A 232 -5.92 -41.76 24.11
N PHE A 233 -5.86 -42.31 22.90
CA PHE A 233 -5.79 -43.74 22.59
C PHE A 233 -4.74 -43.99 21.50
N SER A 234 -4.34 -45.25 21.30
CA SER A 234 -3.40 -45.61 20.22
C SER A 234 -3.86 -45.19 18.82
N MET A 235 -5.18 -45.09 18.63
CA MET A 235 -5.83 -44.64 17.40
C MET A 235 -6.34 -43.19 17.45
N LEU A 236 -6.26 -42.48 18.59
CA LEU A 236 -6.85 -41.14 18.75
C LEU A 236 -5.89 -40.22 19.50
N SER A 237 -5.48 -39.13 18.86
CA SER A 237 -4.74 -38.03 19.50
C SER A 237 -5.48 -36.72 19.34
N THR A 238 -5.19 -35.78 20.24
CA THR A 238 -5.65 -34.40 20.14
C THR A 238 -4.49 -33.43 20.28
N ASP A 239 -4.57 -32.32 19.55
CA ASP A 239 -3.74 -31.15 19.76
C ASP A 239 -4.62 -30.01 20.26
N MET A 240 -4.17 -29.33 21.31
CA MET A 240 -4.88 -28.20 21.90
C MET A 240 -3.90 -27.05 22.07
N SER A 241 -4.25 -25.88 21.55
CA SER A 241 -3.43 -24.69 21.69
C SER A 241 -4.25 -23.45 22.00
N ALA A 242 -3.60 -22.53 22.69
CA ALA A 242 -4.11 -21.20 22.96
C ALA A 242 -3.01 -20.19 22.72
N ARG A 243 -3.38 -19.02 22.21
CA ARG A 243 -2.49 -17.92 21.92
C ARG A 243 -3.17 -16.60 22.23
N PHE A 244 -2.45 -15.71 22.89
CA PHE A 244 -2.84 -14.31 23.05
C PHE A 244 -1.89 -13.45 22.22
N ASP A 245 -2.45 -12.63 21.33
CA ASP A 245 -1.71 -11.60 20.60
C ASP A 245 -2.24 -10.23 20.99
N HIS A 246 -1.34 -9.27 21.19
CA HIS A 246 -1.68 -7.86 21.39
C HIS A 246 -0.81 -6.97 20.49
N PHE A 247 -1.44 -5.98 19.88
CA PHE A 247 -0.81 -5.00 19.00
C PHE A 247 -1.14 -3.59 19.48
N HIS A 248 -0.18 -2.67 19.36
CA HIS A 248 -0.36 -1.24 19.65
C HIS A 248 0.24 -0.40 18.53
N ASN A 249 -0.58 0.47 17.93
CA ASN A 249 -0.15 1.44 16.92
C ASN A 249 0.36 2.71 17.60
N ASP A 250 1.58 3.14 17.28
CA ASP A 250 2.10 4.42 17.76
C ASP A 250 1.23 5.56 17.19
N GLY A 251 0.62 6.36 18.07
CA GLY A 251 -0.31 7.43 17.67
C GLY A 251 -1.70 6.94 17.23
N GLY A 252 -2.05 5.68 17.51
CA GLY A 252 -3.38 5.12 17.26
C GLY A 252 -3.78 4.09 18.32
N GLY A 253 -4.74 3.23 18.00
CA GLY A 253 -5.31 2.27 18.94
C GLY A 253 -4.51 0.98 19.09
N SER A 254 -4.98 0.19 20.04
CA SER A 254 -4.48 -1.16 20.33
C SER A 254 -5.60 -2.19 20.24
N SER A 255 -5.22 -3.44 20.01
CA SER A 255 -6.14 -4.56 20.09
C SER A 255 -5.42 -5.81 20.55
N GLY A 256 -6.04 -6.55 21.46
CA GLY A 256 -5.59 -7.86 21.89
C GLY A 256 -6.72 -8.88 21.80
N ARG A 257 -6.41 -10.08 21.34
CA ARG A 257 -7.39 -11.16 21.21
C ARG A 257 -6.76 -12.51 21.60
N PRO A 258 -7.43 -13.29 22.46
CA PRO A 258 -7.12 -14.70 22.59
C PRO A 258 -7.67 -15.48 21.38
N THR A 259 -6.88 -16.43 20.92
CA THR A 259 -7.25 -17.43 19.91
C THR A 259 -6.92 -18.81 20.46
N TYR A 260 -7.65 -19.81 20.01
CA TYR A 260 -7.49 -21.19 20.45
C TYR A 260 -7.84 -22.15 19.34
N LYS A 261 -7.27 -23.35 19.43
CA LYS A 261 -7.47 -24.45 18.50
C LYS A 261 -7.59 -25.76 19.27
N ILE A 262 -8.48 -26.60 18.80
CA ILE A 262 -8.53 -28.02 19.14
C ILE A 262 -8.61 -28.84 17.86
N SER A 263 -7.80 -29.89 17.76
CA SER A 263 -7.84 -30.81 16.62
C SER A 263 -7.68 -32.25 17.04
N PHE A 264 -8.42 -33.13 16.39
CA PHE A 264 -8.39 -34.57 16.62
C PHE A 264 -7.84 -35.28 15.38
N ALA A 265 -6.99 -36.27 15.61
CA ALA A 265 -6.51 -37.20 14.61
C ALA A 265 -6.93 -38.61 15.02
N PHE A 266 -7.80 -39.23 14.23
CA PHE A 266 -8.37 -40.55 14.47
C PHE A 266 -7.96 -41.51 13.35
N ARG A 267 -7.21 -42.55 13.70
CA ARG A 267 -6.68 -43.56 12.79
C ARG A 267 -7.25 -44.94 13.13
N PRO A 268 -8.51 -45.23 12.74
CA PRO A 268 -9.14 -46.52 13.06
C PRO A 268 -8.44 -47.71 12.38
N LEU A 269 -7.80 -47.48 11.23
CA LEU A 269 -6.99 -48.45 10.48
C LEU A 269 -5.68 -47.79 10.10
N SER A 270 -4.59 -48.55 9.93
CA SER A 270 -3.28 -48.00 9.54
C SER A 270 -3.30 -47.21 8.22
N THR A 271 -4.27 -47.51 7.34
CA THR A 271 -4.46 -46.89 6.02
C THR A 271 -5.44 -45.72 6.00
N LEU A 272 -6.20 -45.47 7.09
CA LEU A 272 -7.24 -44.45 7.15
C LEU A 272 -6.98 -43.47 8.29
N LEU A 273 -6.81 -42.18 7.97
CA LEU A 273 -6.69 -41.10 8.95
C LEU A 273 -7.81 -40.09 8.75
N LEU A 274 -8.64 -39.94 9.78
CA LEU A 274 -9.68 -38.92 9.88
C LEU A 274 -9.16 -37.77 10.74
N ARG A 275 -9.39 -36.53 10.30
CA ARG A 275 -8.98 -35.33 11.02
C ARG A 275 -10.16 -34.39 11.19
N ALA A 276 -10.35 -33.89 12.41
CA ALA A 276 -11.30 -32.83 12.72
C ALA A 276 -10.55 -31.67 13.39
N ASN A 277 -10.90 -30.43 13.06
CA ASN A 277 -10.27 -29.25 13.67
C ASN A 277 -11.30 -28.13 13.85
N TYR A 278 -11.17 -27.41 14.96
CA TYR A 278 -11.88 -26.17 15.23
C TYR A 278 -10.87 -25.15 15.75
N ALA A 279 -10.82 -23.98 15.13
CA ALA A 279 -9.87 -22.94 15.48
C ALA A 279 -10.48 -21.55 15.33
N THR A 280 -10.02 -20.64 16.16
CA THR A 280 -10.27 -19.19 16.02
C THR A 280 -9.01 -18.49 15.54
N ALA A 281 -9.17 -17.36 14.87
CA ALA A 281 -8.06 -16.57 14.35
C ALA A 281 -8.32 -15.08 14.54
N PHE A 282 -7.24 -14.31 14.64
CA PHE A 282 -7.28 -12.86 14.76
C PHE A 282 -6.22 -12.25 13.85
N ARG A 283 -6.55 -11.11 13.24
CA ARG A 283 -5.63 -10.32 12.43
C ARG A 283 -5.88 -8.84 12.65
N MET A 284 -4.83 -8.12 13.02
CA MET A 284 -4.82 -6.65 13.03
C MET A 284 -4.83 -6.13 11.58
N PRO A 285 -5.50 -5.01 11.25
CA PRO A 285 -5.38 -4.37 9.93
C PRO A 285 -3.93 -4.19 9.51
N ASN A 286 -3.61 -4.31 8.22
CA ASN A 286 -2.23 -4.15 7.75
C ASN A 286 -1.70 -2.72 8.03
N MET A 287 -0.39 -2.51 7.92
CA MET A 287 0.22 -1.19 8.20
C MET A 287 -0.31 -0.09 7.27
N GLY A 288 -0.51 -0.39 5.97
CA GLY A 288 -1.08 0.55 5.01
C GLY A 288 -2.46 1.06 5.43
N TYR A 289 -3.39 0.16 5.73
CA TYR A 289 -4.75 0.54 6.19
C TYR A 289 -4.75 1.31 7.52
N ALA A 290 -3.78 1.06 8.40
CA ALA A 290 -3.71 1.74 9.70
C ALA A 290 -2.99 3.09 9.64
N PHE A 291 -2.04 3.27 8.71
CA PHE A 291 -1.11 4.40 8.70
C PHE A 291 -1.00 5.12 7.35
N ILE A 292 -1.90 4.85 6.40
CA ILE A 292 -1.95 5.64 5.17
C ILE A 292 -2.19 7.10 5.53
N GLY A 293 -1.31 7.96 5.03
CA GLY A 293 -1.42 9.38 5.20
C GLY A 293 -2.47 9.95 4.25
N PRO A 294 -2.81 11.24 4.40
CA PRO A 294 -3.63 11.97 3.46
C PRO A 294 -3.06 11.88 2.04
N GLY A 295 -3.65 11.03 1.21
CA GLY A 295 -3.40 11.02 -0.22
C GLY A 295 -4.37 11.96 -0.93
N THR A 296 -3.87 12.71 -1.91
CA THR A 296 -4.73 13.29 -2.95
C THR A 296 -5.07 12.15 -3.91
N THR A 297 -6.18 11.45 -3.68
CA THR A 297 -6.70 10.49 -4.66
C THR A 297 -7.87 11.13 -5.40
N TYR A 298 -7.88 10.96 -6.71
CA TYR A 298 -8.90 11.48 -7.60
C TYR A 298 -10.01 10.43 -7.77
N TYR A 299 -11.24 10.74 -7.32
CA TYR A 299 -12.44 10.00 -7.68
C TYR A 299 -13.44 10.97 -8.29
N GLU A 300 -13.87 10.67 -9.52
CA GLU A 300 -15.01 11.35 -10.15
C GLU A 300 -16.32 10.88 -9.49
N GLY A 301 -17.26 11.81 -9.28
CA GLY A 301 -18.66 11.47 -8.96
C GLY A 301 -19.06 11.33 -7.49
N ILE A 302 -18.26 11.81 -6.51
CA ILE A 302 -18.66 11.80 -5.09
C ILE A 302 -19.23 13.17 -4.69
N THR A 303 -20.48 13.19 -4.23
CA THR A 303 -21.15 14.40 -3.72
C THR A 303 -20.79 14.67 -2.26
N ASP A 304 -20.14 15.80 -1.99
CA ASP A 304 -19.92 16.32 -0.62
C ASP A 304 -21.13 17.16 -0.17
N PHE A 305 -22.08 16.50 0.48
CA PHE A 305 -23.31 17.12 0.99
C PHE A 305 -23.04 18.20 2.06
N TYR A 306 -21.94 18.09 2.82
CA TYR A 306 -21.61 19.06 3.86
C TYR A 306 -21.11 20.37 3.25
N LYS A 307 -20.17 20.29 2.31
CA LYS A 307 -19.67 21.46 1.59
C LYS A 307 -20.76 22.09 0.70
N CYS A 308 -21.65 21.29 0.11
CA CYS A 308 -22.85 21.78 -0.58
C CYS A 308 -23.71 22.66 0.33
N GLN A 309 -24.01 22.19 1.55
CA GLN A 309 -24.77 22.96 2.54
C GLN A 309 -24.06 24.24 3.02
N GLN A 310 -22.72 24.28 3.01
CA GLN A 310 -21.97 25.49 3.34
C GLN A 310 -22.02 26.55 2.23
N VAL A 311 -22.01 26.13 0.96
CA VAL A 311 -22.00 27.02 -0.21
C VAL A 311 -23.41 27.45 -0.60
N ASP A 312 -24.40 26.56 -0.47
CA ASP A 312 -25.81 26.81 -0.76
C ASP A 312 -26.70 26.34 0.41
N PRO A 313 -26.82 27.14 1.49
CA PRO A 313 -27.58 26.76 2.66
C PRO A 313 -29.08 26.54 2.34
N GLY A 314 -29.59 25.36 2.68
CA GLY A 314 -31.00 24.98 2.46
C GLY A 314 -31.25 24.17 1.18
N SER A 315 -30.22 23.89 0.40
CA SER A 315 -30.28 22.95 -0.73
C SER A 315 -30.60 21.51 -0.25
N SER A 316 -31.48 20.84 -0.98
CA SER A 316 -31.86 19.44 -0.75
C SER A 316 -30.77 18.47 -1.21
N ALA A 317 -30.75 17.24 -0.69
CA ALA A 317 -29.78 16.22 -1.09
C ALA A 317 -29.75 15.99 -2.61
N SER A 318 -30.91 15.97 -3.28
CA SER A 318 -31.01 15.86 -4.75
C SER A 318 -30.45 17.07 -5.51
N GLN A 319 -30.47 18.27 -4.91
CA GLN A 319 -29.81 19.44 -5.50
C GLN A 319 -28.29 19.33 -5.36
N CYS A 320 -27.81 18.74 -4.26
CA CYS A 320 -26.40 18.47 -4.04
C CYS A 320 -25.84 17.36 -4.95
N GLU A 321 -26.65 16.34 -5.28
CA GLU A 321 -26.28 15.28 -6.24
C GLU A 321 -26.03 15.82 -7.65
N ASN A 322 -26.78 16.84 -8.07
CA ASN A 322 -26.62 17.49 -9.38
C ASN A 322 -25.58 18.61 -9.39
N SER A 323 -25.21 19.15 -8.22
CA SER A 323 -23.99 19.93 -8.06
C SER A 323 -22.81 18.98 -7.86
N SER A 324 -22.45 18.25 -8.91
CA SER A 324 -21.21 17.51 -8.94
C SER A 324 -20.06 18.49 -8.71
N ASN A 325 -19.56 18.55 -7.48
CA ASN A 325 -18.29 19.19 -7.21
C ASN A 325 -17.24 18.14 -7.58
N PRO A 326 -16.51 18.26 -8.70
CA PRO A 326 -15.45 17.30 -9.03
C PRO A 326 -14.28 17.36 -8.01
N LEU A 327 -14.36 18.23 -7.00
CA LEU A 327 -13.28 18.54 -6.08
C LEU A 327 -13.70 18.27 -4.64
N VAL A 328 -13.90 17.00 -4.33
CA VAL A 328 -13.73 16.51 -2.97
C VAL A 328 -12.30 15.97 -2.87
N ASN A 329 -11.38 16.83 -2.43
CA ASN A 329 -10.11 16.36 -1.89
C ASN A 329 -10.44 15.59 -0.60
N TYR A 330 -10.81 14.32 -0.71
CA TYR A 330 -10.96 13.50 0.48
C TYR A 330 -9.58 13.05 0.90
N THR A 331 -9.28 13.33 2.17
CA THR A 331 -8.10 12.80 2.82
C THR A 331 -8.42 11.37 3.22
N THR A 332 -7.91 10.36 2.51
CA THR A 332 -7.86 9.01 3.08
C THR A 332 -6.95 9.08 4.30
N ARG A 333 -7.48 8.82 5.49
CA ARG A 333 -6.66 8.58 6.66
C ARG A 333 -6.74 7.10 6.96
N GLY A 334 -5.64 6.53 7.40
CA GLY A 334 -5.69 5.24 8.08
C GLY A 334 -6.71 5.30 9.22
N ASN A 335 -7.37 4.16 9.47
CA ASN A 335 -8.33 4.06 10.58
C ASN A 335 -7.59 4.32 11.90
N THR A 336 -7.67 5.53 12.42
CA THR A 336 -7.32 5.87 13.80
C THR A 336 -8.45 5.39 14.69
N VAL A 337 -8.55 4.07 14.87
CA VAL A 337 -9.29 3.51 16.01
C VAL A 337 -8.47 3.76 17.25
#